data_AF-A0A9W4TZX5-F1
#
_entry.id   AF-A0A9W4TZX5-F1
#
_cell.length_a   1.000
_cell.length_b   1.000
_cell.length_c   1.000
_cell.angle_alpha   90.00
_cell.angle_beta   90.00
_cell.angle_gamma   90.00
#
_symmetry.space_group_name_H-M   'P 1'
#
loop_
_entity.id
_entity.type
_entity.pdbx_description
1 polymer ?
#
loop_
_entity_poly.entity_id
_entity_poly.type
_entity_poly.pdbx_seq_one_letter_code
_entity_poly.pdbx_strand_id
1 'polypeptide(L)'
;MNKSTTPTKKINKISFGEQGFSIGDQQDKSSSSSPTGIVRSHWKTLQSNNLCKICHINLNVKNGIVNCRKCGQLHCNLHTHYEVRLRNPQFDEKTPQYDSNGIWSRCCETCYLERQNTEVLSNNLTEDFKKIRLTFADVNELKRIKVQRNFLKLVNEGKEVTHWKTGNHCSICFVKFSLLIRKHHCRLCGDLVCDDPNGYRKYCSIYLPIISLIDRLPNLNYDKIPNDTIKFRCCINCKNGLLFELRKQEQPENEIIKTYLNLIDQRYQIEVMLEKYSKDEKIGHKLMNHLKDFEKLVINFRNQFFTNDLRVVQIENEQLIKNIYQSIAMFLQDNLIKYKEISAIHVPPEPQKEEIKPEPSLTKKQVRELREQLMVLNEQKFLIENMIKDFTKSRRFDELNSLILNKQELEDTINELENKLGEFKFI
;
A
#
# COMPACT_ATOMS: atom_id res chain seq x y z
N MET A 1 59.26 -18.88 -6.81
CA MET A 1 58.38 -17.70 -6.75
C MET A 1 56.94 -18.19 -6.66
N ASN A 2 56.30 -18.00 -5.50
CA ASN A 2 54.91 -18.36 -5.24
C ASN A 2 53.97 -17.28 -5.79
N LYS A 3 52.88 -17.67 -6.46
CA LYS A 3 51.56 -17.06 -6.18
C LYS A 3 50.46 -18.13 -6.18
N SER A 4 49.90 -18.25 -4.98
CA SER A 4 48.86 -19.15 -4.48
C SER A 4 47.61 -19.24 -5.34
N THR A 5 47.26 -20.48 -5.72
CA THR A 5 45.89 -20.93 -6.01
C THR A 5 45.15 -21.26 -4.71
N THR A 6 43.90 -20.80 -4.57
CA THR A 6 42.93 -21.42 -3.66
C THR A 6 41.59 -21.59 -4.38
N PRO A 7 40.87 -22.73 -4.21
CA PRO A 7 39.91 -23.24 -5.19
C PRO A 7 38.45 -22.95 -4.85
N THR A 8 37.60 -23.20 -5.86
CA THR A 8 36.13 -23.17 -5.86
C THR A 8 35.47 -23.94 -4.70
N LYS A 9 34.47 -23.33 -4.04
CA LYS A 9 33.43 -24.05 -3.28
C LYS A 9 32.05 -23.84 -3.90
N LYS A 10 31.39 -24.99 -4.04
CA LYS A 10 30.13 -25.33 -4.70
C LYS A 10 28.94 -25.09 -3.74
N ILE A 11 27.71 -25.08 -4.30
CA ILE A 11 26.39 -25.41 -3.66
C ILE A 11 25.73 -24.21 -2.91
N ASN A 12 24.44 -23.86 -3.01
CA ASN A 12 23.21 -24.55 -3.49
C ASN A 12 22.13 -23.55 -3.96
N LYS A 13 21.19 -24.06 -4.75
CA LYS A 13 19.86 -23.48 -5.05
C LYS A 13 19.14 -22.94 -3.80
N ILE A 14 18.24 -21.96 -3.99
CA ILE A 14 16.79 -22.10 -3.77
C ILE A 14 16.07 -20.88 -4.39
N SER A 15 14.91 -21.18 -4.95
CA SER A 15 13.95 -20.36 -5.68
C SER A 15 12.92 -19.66 -4.79
N PHE A 16 12.30 -18.61 -5.37
CA PHE A 16 11.05 -17.91 -5.02
C PHE A 16 10.91 -17.20 -3.66
N GLY A 17 10.78 -15.87 -3.71
CA GLY A 17 10.33 -15.01 -2.61
C GLY A 17 10.13 -13.54 -3.01
N GLU A 18 9.15 -12.90 -2.37
CA GLU A 18 8.66 -11.52 -2.41
C GLU A 18 9.74 -10.42 -2.57
N GLN A 19 9.88 -9.79 -3.73
CA GLN A 19 10.46 -8.44 -3.93
C GLN A 19 10.51 -8.08 -5.43
N GLY A 20 9.86 -6.99 -5.85
CA GLY A 20 10.40 -6.18 -6.97
C GLY A 20 11.71 -5.50 -6.50
N PHE A 21 12.63 -5.00 -7.32
CA PHE A 21 12.68 -4.66 -8.74
C PHE A 21 14.19 -4.62 -9.16
N SER A 22 14.50 -4.88 -10.43
CA SER A 22 15.86 -4.98 -11.01
C SER A 22 16.21 -3.78 -11.91
N ILE A 23 17.50 -3.41 -11.98
CA ILE A 23 18.08 -2.68 -13.13
C ILE A 23 19.40 -3.34 -13.56
N GLY A 24 19.38 -3.99 -14.74
CA GLY A 24 20.55 -4.18 -15.61
C GLY A 24 20.90 -5.62 -16.02
N ASP A 25 20.39 -6.06 -17.17
CA ASP A 25 20.82 -7.17 -18.06
C ASP A 25 21.68 -8.31 -17.46
N GLN A 26 21.06 -9.39 -16.97
CA GLN A 26 21.70 -10.71 -16.94
C GLN A 26 21.48 -11.42 -18.27
N GLN A 27 22.59 -11.74 -18.95
CA GLN A 27 22.64 -12.55 -20.15
C GLN A 27 22.31 -14.02 -19.82
N ASP A 28 21.16 -14.51 -20.26
CA ASP A 28 20.96 -15.95 -20.44
C ASP A 28 21.56 -16.37 -21.78
N LYS A 29 22.68 -17.10 -21.70
CA LYS A 29 23.25 -17.82 -22.84
C LYS A 29 22.32 -18.98 -23.20
N SER A 30 21.52 -18.78 -24.25
CA SER A 30 21.07 -19.88 -25.10
C SER A 30 21.62 -19.67 -26.51
N SER A 31 22.20 -20.72 -27.04
CA SER A 31 22.87 -20.81 -28.33
C SER A 31 21.89 -20.58 -29.48
N SER A 32 21.84 -19.37 -30.03
CA SER A 32 21.42 -19.13 -31.41
C SER A 32 21.88 -17.73 -31.85
N SER A 33 22.43 -17.65 -33.06
CA SER A 33 23.14 -16.51 -33.65
C SER A 33 22.22 -15.33 -34.07
N SER A 34 21.61 -14.65 -33.11
CA SER A 34 20.80 -13.43 -33.35
C SER A 34 21.21 -12.31 -32.39
N PRO A 35 21.14 -11.01 -32.78
CA PRO A 35 21.63 -9.91 -31.94
C PRO A 35 20.82 -9.84 -30.64
N THR A 36 21.49 -9.97 -29.49
CA THR A 36 20.89 -10.24 -28.18
C THR A 36 20.17 -9.05 -27.52
N GLY A 37 19.77 -8.01 -28.24
CA GLY A 37 19.11 -6.84 -27.64
C GLY A 37 18.57 -5.78 -28.61
N ILE A 38 17.72 -4.89 -28.08
CA ILE A 38 17.16 -3.75 -28.82
C ILE A 38 18.20 -2.66 -29.02
N VAL A 39 18.34 -2.16 -30.25
CA VAL A 39 19.27 -1.09 -30.62
C VAL A 39 18.95 0.21 -29.88
N ARG A 40 20.01 0.91 -29.48
CA ARG A 40 19.93 2.13 -28.65
C ARG A 40 20.23 3.42 -29.41
N SER A 41 20.40 3.35 -30.74
CA SER A 41 20.74 4.50 -31.60
C SER A 41 19.70 5.63 -31.54
N HIS A 42 18.45 5.32 -31.22
CA HIS A 42 17.35 6.27 -31.12
C HIS A 42 17.19 6.86 -29.70
N TRP A 43 18.02 6.46 -28.73
CA TRP A 43 17.90 6.92 -27.35
C TRP A 43 18.35 8.38 -27.22
N LYS A 44 17.53 9.17 -26.54
CA LYS A 44 17.88 10.55 -26.20
C LYS A 44 19.05 10.55 -25.23
N THR A 45 20.12 11.25 -25.60
CA THR A 45 21.29 11.46 -24.75
C THR A 45 20.97 12.37 -23.59
N LEU A 46 21.67 12.17 -22.46
CA LEU A 46 21.52 13.03 -21.29
C LEU A 46 21.98 14.45 -21.60
N GLN A 47 21.17 15.42 -21.20
CA GLN A 47 21.48 16.86 -21.26
C GLN A 47 21.51 17.42 -19.83
N SER A 48 21.91 18.68 -19.66
CA SER A 48 22.00 19.34 -18.35
C SER A 48 20.66 19.41 -17.60
N ASN A 49 19.53 19.26 -18.30
CA ASN A 49 18.18 19.24 -17.71
C ASN A 49 17.39 18.02 -18.21
N ASN A 50 17.56 16.89 -17.52
CA ASN A 50 16.89 15.63 -17.89
C ASN A 50 15.53 15.55 -17.23
N LEU A 51 14.47 15.94 -17.95
CA LEU A 51 13.10 15.87 -17.44
C LEU A 51 12.41 14.58 -17.91
N CYS A 52 11.59 14.00 -17.04
CA CYS A 52 10.68 12.93 -17.42
C CYS A 52 9.73 13.42 -18.52
N LYS A 53 9.60 12.69 -19.62
CA LYS A 53 8.72 13.10 -20.72
C LYS A 53 7.23 13.15 -20.34
N ILE A 54 6.80 12.40 -19.32
CA ILE A 54 5.39 12.32 -18.88
C ILE A 54 5.11 13.28 -17.71
N CYS A 55 5.81 13.13 -16.58
CA CYS A 55 5.55 13.96 -15.40
C CYS A 55 6.39 15.23 -15.31
N HIS A 56 7.32 15.45 -16.25
CA HIS A 56 8.20 16.63 -16.28
C HIS A 56 9.08 16.84 -15.02
N ILE A 57 9.13 15.86 -14.12
CA ILE A 57 10.03 15.88 -12.96
C ILE A 57 11.47 15.67 -13.44
N ASN A 58 12.40 16.41 -12.82
CA ASN A 58 13.84 16.23 -13.02
C ASN A 58 14.29 14.82 -12.66
N LEU A 59 14.88 14.13 -13.63
CA LEU A 59 15.36 12.76 -13.50
C LEU A 59 16.70 12.75 -12.77
N ASN A 60 16.76 11.92 -11.75
CA ASN A 60 17.94 11.66 -10.94
C ASN A 60 18.02 10.17 -10.64
N VAL A 61 19.06 9.74 -9.93
CA VAL A 61 19.26 8.32 -9.61
C VAL A 61 18.10 7.74 -8.80
N LYS A 62 17.44 8.55 -7.95
CA LYS A 62 16.36 8.12 -7.05
C LYS A 62 15.05 7.86 -7.80
N ASN A 63 14.64 8.77 -8.68
CA ASN A 63 13.40 8.57 -9.45
C ASN A 63 13.64 7.81 -10.76
N GLY A 64 14.90 7.64 -11.20
CA GLY A 64 15.31 6.82 -12.33
C GLY A 64 15.53 7.65 -13.61
N ILE A 65 16.65 7.38 -14.29
CA ILE A 65 16.98 7.97 -15.59
C ILE A 65 16.85 6.88 -16.64
N VAL A 66 15.66 6.71 -17.22
CA VAL A 66 15.34 5.54 -18.05
C VAL A 66 14.88 5.95 -19.43
N ASN A 67 15.61 5.51 -20.47
CA ASN A 67 15.13 5.60 -21.84
C ASN A 67 14.08 4.49 -22.12
N CYS A 68 12.96 4.87 -22.71
CA CYS A 68 11.99 3.91 -23.25
C CYS A 68 12.64 3.13 -24.42
N ARG A 69 12.56 1.80 -24.43
CA ARG A 69 13.19 0.97 -25.49
C ARG A 69 12.47 1.06 -26.84
N LYS A 70 11.23 1.57 -26.88
CA LYS A 70 10.45 1.79 -28.10
C LYS A 70 10.71 3.16 -28.74
N CYS A 71 10.63 4.23 -27.96
CA CYS A 71 10.67 5.61 -28.48
C CYS A 71 11.94 6.38 -28.12
N GLY A 72 12.79 5.85 -27.24
CA GLY A 72 14.07 6.44 -26.85
C GLY A 72 14.00 7.66 -25.94
N GLN A 73 12.80 8.15 -25.61
CA GLN A 73 12.61 9.29 -24.70
C GLN A 73 12.96 8.94 -23.25
N LEU A 74 13.33 9.95 -22.47
CA LEU A 74 13.71 9.83 -21.06
C LEU A 74 12.50 9.91 -20.13
N HIS A 75 12.47 9.03 -19.13
CA HIS A 75 11.39 8.90 -18.17
C HIS A 75 11.92 8.46 -16.80
N CYS A 76 11.12 8.67 -15.75
CA CYS A 76 11.38 8.11 -14.44
C CYS A 76 11.00 6.61 -14.39
N ASN A 77 11.42 5.93 -13.34
CA ASN A 77 11.14 4.51 -13.11
C ASN A 77 9.63 4.22 -13.12
N LEU A 78 8.85 5.08 -12.47
CA LEU A 78 7.40 4.97 -12.41
C LEU A 78 6.79 5.05 -13.81
N HIS A 79 7.23 5.97 -14.66
CA HIS A 79 6.68 6.13 -16.00
C HIS A 79 7.27 5.18 -17.06
N THR A 80 8.10 4.22 -16.64
CA THR A 80 8.66 3.16 -17.51
C THR A 80 8.49 1.76 -16.95
N HIS A 81 7.62 1.52 -15.98
CA HIS A 81 7.49 0.19 -15.36
C HIS A 81 6.83 -0.87 -16.28
N TYR A 82 6.52 -0.52 -17.52
CA TYR A 82 5.79 -1.36 -18.47
C TYR A 82 6.75 -2.15 -19.37
N GLU A 83 6.26 -3.26 -19.91
CA GLU A 83 7.00 -4.11 -20.85
C GLU A 83 6.18 -4.39 -22.11
N VAL A 84 6.88 -4.41 -23.25
CA VAL A 84 6.34 -4.72 -24.59
C VAL A 84 7.33 -5.60 -25.35
N ARG A 85 6.85 -6.41 -26.29
CA ARG A 85 7.73 -7.17 -27.20
C ARG A 85 8.10 -6.32 -28.42
N LEU A 86 9.41 -6.16 -28.64
CA LEU A 86 9.96 -5.32 -29.71
C LEU A 86 10.90 -6.11 -30.60
N ARG A 87 10.94 -5.76 -31.89
CA ARG A 87 12.03 -6.13 -32.80
C ARG A 87 12.84 -4.89 -33.16
N ASN A 88 14.10 -5.13 -33.56
CA ASN A 88 14.94 -4.06 -34.10
C ASN A 88 14.32 -3.48 -35.38
N PRO A 89 14.53 -2.18 -35.66
CA PRO A 89 14.06 -1.54 -36.88
C PRO A 89 14.62 -2.26 -38.11
N GLN A 90 13.80 -2.39 -39.16
CA GLN A 90 14.17 -2.95 -40.45
C GLN A 90 13.92 -1.91 -41.56
N PHE A 91 14.72 -1.95 -42.62
CA PHE A 91 14.61 -1.03 -43.77
C PHE A 91 14.61 0.45 -43.33
N ASP A 92 13.55 1.20 -43.65
CA ASP A 92 13.43 2.65 -43.40
C ASP A 92 12.92 3.00 -41.99
N GLU A 93 12.71 2.01 -41.13
CA GLU A 93 12.22 2.23 -39.76
C GLU A 93 13.29 2.89 -38.88
N LYS A 94 12.92 3.98 -38.20
CA LYS A 94 13.85 4.73 -37.34
C LYS A 94 13.84 4.29 -35.87
N THR A 95 12.80 3.57 -35.45
CA THR A 95 12.63 3.11 -34.06
C THR A 95 12.22 1.64 -34.04
N PRO A 96 12.52 0.91 -32.94
CA PRO A 96 12.07 -0.47 -32.76
C PRO A 96 10.56 -0.61 -32.99
N GLN A 97 10.10 -1.74 -33.51
CA GLN A 97 8.68 -1.97 -33.80
C GLN A 97 8.09 -3.04 -32.88
N TYR A 98 6.78 -2.99 -32.66
CA TYR A 98 6.07 -4.05 -31.93
C TYR A 98 6.08 -5.34 -32.74
N ASP A 99 6.38 -6.45 -32.08
CA ASP A 99 6.41 -7.78 -32.70
C ASP A 99 6.03 -8.82 -31.65
N SER A 100 5.04 -9.67 -31.94
CA SER A 100 4.63 -10.74 -31.04
C SER A 100 5.74 -11.75 -30.78
N ASN A 101 6.71 -11.90 -31.68
CA ASN A 101 7.91 -12.73 -31.52
C ASN A 101 9.15 -11.91 -31.09
N GLY A 102 8.97 -10.63 -30.76
CA GLY A 102 10.03 -9.73 -30.34
C GLY A 102 10.53 -9.98 -28.91
N ILE A 103 11.56 -9.23 -28.54
CA ILE A 103 12.22 -9.27 -27.23
C ILE A 103 11.43 -8.42 -26.24
N TRP A 104 11.09 -8.98 -25.08
CA TRP A 104 10.50 -8.22 -23.97
C TRP A 104 11.42 -7.07 -23.55
N SER A 105 10.88 -5.87 -23.62
CA SER A 105 11.63 -4.63 -23.47
C SER A 105 10.84 -3.61 -22.67
N ARG A 106 11.51 -2.97 -21.72
CA ARG A 106 10.95 -1.91 -20.90
C ARG A 106 10.51 -0.70 -21.74
N CYS A 107 9.31 -0.19 -21.55
CA CYS A 107 8.81 0.97 -22.27
C CYS A 107 8.07 1.96 -21.37
N CYS A 108 7.78 3.15 -21.88
CA CYS A 108 6.93 4.10 -21.19
C CYS A 108 5.45 3.72 -21.30
N GLU A 109 4.63 4.33 -20.44
CA GLU A 109 3.17 4.14 -20.43
C GLU A 109 2.54 4.42 -21.79
N THR A 110 2.93 5.52 -22.44
CA THR A 110 2.41 5.91 -23.75
C THR A 110 2.64 4.80 -24.78
N CYS A 111 3.87 4.29 -24.91
CA CYS A 111 4.15 3.18 -25.83
C CYS A 111 3.44 1.88 -25.42
N TYR A 112 3.28 1.63 -24.12
CA TYR A 112 2.54 0.46 -23.65
C TYR A 112 1.07 0.52 -24.04
N LEU A 113 0.43 1.69 -23.95
CA LEU A 113 -0.99 1.89 -24.28
C LEU A 113 -1.22 2.01 -25.78
N GLU A 114 -0.28 2.58 -26.54
CA GLU A 114 -0.36 2.72 -28.00
C GLU A 114 -0.10 1.42 -28.76
N ARG A 115 0.29 0.34 -28.09
CA ARG A 115 0.51 -0.98 -28.72
C ARG A 115 -0.77 -1.62 -29.31
N GLN A 116 -1.88 -0.88 -29.40
CA GLN A 116 -3.26 -1.34 -29.66
C GLN A 116 -3.46 -2.24 -30.90
N ASN A 117 -2.44 -2.49 -31.71
CA ASN A 117 -2.48 -3.50 -32.76
C ASN A 117 -1.92 -4.88 -32.35
N THR A 118 -1.44 -5.06 -31.12
CA THR A 118 -1.23 -6.39 -30.55
C THR A 118 -2.37 -6.68 -29.59
N GLU A 119 -3.27 -7.58 -29.98
CA GLU A 119 -4.35 -8.12 -29.18
C GLU A 119 -3.83 -8.56 -27.80
N VAL A 120 -3.96 -7.69 -26.79
CA VAL A 120 -3.70 -8.09 -25.41
C VAL A 120 -4.94 -8.87 -25.00
N LEU A 121 -4.80 -10.19 -24.90
CA LEU A 121 -5.78 -11.03 -24.22
C LEU A 121 -5.83 -10.59 -22.75
N SER A 122 -6.67 -9.61 -22.44
CA SER A 122 -7.03 -9.24 -21.08
C SER A 122 -8.24 -10.07 -20.68
N ASN A 123 -8.07 -10.91 -19.65
CA ASN A 123 -9.18 -11.67 -19.08
C ASN A 123 -9.57 -11.06 -17.74
N ASN A 124 -10.63 -10.25 -17.73
CA ASN A 124 -11.14 -9.63 -16.51
C ASN A 124 -12.00 -10.64 -15.74
N LEU A 125 -11.40 -11.27 -14.73
CA LEU A 125 -12.08 -12.24 -13.85
C LEU A 125 -12.83 -11.59 -12.68
N THR A 126 -12.96 -10.26 -12.64
CA THR A 126 -13.58 -9.55 -11.50
C THR A 126 -15.00 -10.02 -11.25
N GLU A 127 -15.80 -10.19 -12.30
CA GLU A 127 -17.18 -10.66 -12.18
C GLU A 127 -17.25 -12.11 -11.74
N ASP A 128 -16.30 -12.96 -12.17
CA ASP A 128 -16.23 -14.35 -11.71
C ASP A 128 -15.87 -14.42 -10.22
N PHE A 129 -14.88 -13.64 -9.77
CA PHE A 129 -14.53 -13.53 -8.35
C PHE A 129 -15.66 -12.92 -7.51
N LYS A 130 -16.42 -11.97 -8.05
CA LYS A 130 -17.62 -11.43 -7.37
C LYS A 130 -18.68 -12.51 -7.23
N LYS A 131 -19.00 -13.25 -8.30
CA LYS A 131 -19.97 -14.36 -8.27
C LYS A 131 -19.57 -15.42 -7.24
N ILE A 132 -18.30 -15.84 -7.23
CA ILE A 132 -17.81 -16.82 -6.25
C ILE A 132 -17.95 -16.28 -4.81
N ARG A 133 -17.54 -15.04 -4.56
CA ARG A 133 -17.69 -14.42 -3.23
C ARG A 133 -19.15 -14.26 -2.80
N LEU A 134 -20.03 -13.87 -3.72
CA LEU A 134 -21.46 -13.76 -3.48
C LEU A 134 -22.05 -15.12 -3.09
N THR A 135 -21.76 -16.19 -3.83
CA THR A 135 -22.24 -17.53 -3.47
C THR A 135 -21.80 -17.96 -2.07
N PHE A 136 -20.57 -17.64 -1.67
CA PHE A 136 -20.09 -17.90 -0.31
C PHE A 136 -20.81 -17.04 0.74
N ALA A 137 -21.04 -15.76 0.46
CA ALA A 137 -21.76 -14.84 1.32
C ALA A 137 -23.22 -15.31 1.53
N ASP A 138 -23.92 -15.62 0.45
CA ASP A 138 -25.31 -16.09 0.43
C ASP A 138 -25.48 -17.38 1.24
N VAL A 139 -24.58 -18.36 1.04
CA VAL A 139 -24.60 -19.63 1.80
C VAL A 139 -24.45 -19.36 3.30
N ASN A 140 -23.59 -18.44 3.70
CA ASN A 140 -23.39 -18.10 5.10
C ASN A 140 -24.56 -17.30 5.67
N GLU A 141 -25.16 -16.41 4.88
CA GLU A 141 -26.36 -15.67 5.26
C GLU A 141 -27.55 -16.60 5.49
N LEU A 142 -27.81 -17.53 4.57
CA LEU A 142 -28.85 -18.55 4.73
C LEU A 142 -28.65 -19.39 5.99
N LYS A 143 -27.40 -19.74 6.32
CA LYS A 143 -27.08 -20.44 7.58
C LYS A 143 -27.43 -19.58 8.79
N ARG A 144 -27.08 -18.28 8.80
CA ARG A 144 -27.40 -17.35 9.90
C ARG A 144 -28.90 -17.19 10.08
N ILE A 145 -29.64 -16.93 9.00
CA ILE A 145 -31.11 -16.81 9.01
C ILE A 145 -31.75 -18.08 9.57
N LYS A 146 -31.27 -19.27 9.15
CA LYS A 146 -31.77 -20.55 9.68
C LYS A 146 -31.53 -20.68 11.18
N VAL A 147 -30.34 -20.33 11.66
CA VAL A 147 -29.99 -20.39 13.08
C VAL A 147 -30.83 -19.40 13.90
N GLN A 148 -31.02 -18.17 13.43
CA GLN A 148 -31.88 -17.17 14.07
C GLN A 148 -33.33 -17.64 14.16
N ARG A 149 -33.89 -18.18 13.06
CA ARG A 149 -35.24 -18.74 13.04
C ARG A 149 -35.40 -19.88 14.06
N ASN A 150 -34.41 -20.77 14.14
CA ASN A 150 -34.45 -21.88 15.09
C ASN A 150 -34.30 -21.41 16.54
N PHE A 151 -33.51 -20.36 16.78
CA PHE A 151 -33.39 -19.73 18.08
C PHE A 151 -34.72 -19.11 18.51
N LEU A 152 -35.37 -18.33 17.65
CA LEU A 152 -36.69 -17.75 17.92
C LEU A 152 -37.74 -18.80 18.27
N LYS A 153 -37.82 -19.87 17.49
CA LYS A 153 -38.74 -20.99 17.78
C LYS A 153 -38.41 -21.69 19.11
N LEU A 154 -37.12 -21.88 19.43
CA LEU A 154 -36.72 -22.43 20.72
C LEU A 154 -37.16 -21.52 21.88
N VAL A 155 -37.02 -20.20 21.72
CA VAL A 155 -37.43 -19.19 22.72
C VAL A 155 -38.95 -19.15 22.88
N ASN A 156 -39.70 -19.02 21.78
CA ASN A 156 -41.14 -18.79 21.82
C ASN A 156 -41.96 -20.06 22.10
N GLU A 157 -41.52 -21.21 21.57
CA GLU A 157 -42.27 -22.47 21.65
C GLU A 157 -41.68 -23.48 22.65
N GLY A 158 -40.47 -23.24 23.16
CA GLY A 158 -39.76 -24.19 24.03
C GLY A 158 -39.41 -25.52 23.35
N LYS A 159 -39.58 -25.61 22.03
CA LYS A 159 -39.41 -26.84 21.25
C LYS A 159 -38.09 -26.86 20.52
N GLU A 160 -37.54 -28.06 20.41
CA GLU A 160 -36.48 -28.31 19.45
C GLU A 160 -37.00 -28.32 18.03
N VAL A 161 -36.30 -27.61 17.16
CA VAL A 161 -36.74 -27.41 15.78
C VAL A 161 -35.94 -28.27 14.80
N THR A 162 -34.81 -28.83 15.23
CA THR A 162 -33.84 -29.46 14.33
C THR A 162 -33.67 -30.95 14.58
N HIS A 163 -33.70 -31.72 13.49
CA HIS A 163 -33.35 -33.13 13.52
C HIS A 163 -31.90 -33.32 13.96
N TRP A 164 -31.68 -34.22 14.91
CA TRP A 164 -30.36 -34.53 15.44
C TRP A 164 -29.58 -35.36 14.45
N LYS A 165 -28.37 -34.89 14.13
CA LYS A 165 -27.46 -35.67 13.29
C LYS A 165 -26.84 -36.79 14.10
N THR A 166 -26.69 -37.93 13.45
CA THR A 166 -25.98 -39.08 13.99
C THR A 166 -24.51 -39.03 13.57
N GLY A 167 -23.63 -39.67 14.34
CA GLY A 167 -22.21 -39.68 14.06
C GLY A 167 -21.37 -40.15 15.24
N ASN A 168 -20.08 -40.34 14.97
CA ASN A 168 -19.08 -40.80 15.95
C ASN A 168 -17.96 -39.79 16.20
N HIS A 169 -18.01 -38.63 15.54
CA HIS A 169 -17.01 -37.57 15.69
C HIS A 169 -17.69 -36.21 15.88
N CYS A 170 -17.03 -35.32 16.62
CA CYS A 170 -17.47 -33.94 16.74
C CYS A 170 -17.41 -33.24 15.37
N SER A 171 -18.48 -32.55 14.96
CA SER A 171 -18.54 -31.82 13.69
C SER A 171 -17.61 -30.59 13.62
N ILE A 172 -16.92 -30.23 14.71
CA ILE A 172 -16.06 -29.05 14.79
C ILE A 172 -14.60 -29.44 14.95
N CYS A 173 -14.24 -30.17 16.01
CA CYS A 173 -12.86 -30.57 16.27
C CYS A 173 -12.54 -31.98 15.78
N PHE A 174 -13.50 -32.68 15.18
CA PHE A 174 -13.35 -34.03 14.60
C PHE A 174 -12.92 -35.12 15.59
N VAL A 175 -12.92 -34.84 16.90
CA VAL A 175 -12.59 -35.83 17.93
C VAL A 175 -13.60 -36.97 17.93
N LYS A 176 -13.12 -38.20 18.04
CA LYS A 176 -13.97 -39.38 18.19
C LYS A 176 -14.59 -39.39 19.58
N PHE A 177 -15.90 -39.60 19.65
CA PHE A 177 -16.59 -39.73 20.92
C PHE A 177 -16.24 -41.04 21.63
N SER A 178 -16.18 -40.99 22.95
CA SER A 178 -15.82 -42.11 23.82
C SER A 178 -16.55 -41.97 25.16
N LEU A 179 -16.27 -42.87 26.11
CA LEU A 179 -16.80 -42.75 27.47
C LEU A 179 -16.36 -41.45 28.17
N LEU A 180 -15.18 -40.94 27.84
CA LEU A 180 -14.61 -39.71 28.38
C LEU A 180 -15.05 -38.46 27.60
N ILE A 181 -15.35 -38.59 26.31
CA ILE A 181 -15.79 -37.49 25.45
C ILE A 181 -17.23 -37.75 25.02
N ARG A 182 -18.17 -37.18 25.79
CA ARG A 182 -19.60 -37.39 25.60
C ARG A 182 -20.12 -36.69 24.34
N LYS A 183 -21.13 -37.32 23.74
CA LYS A 183 -21.88 -36.81 22.60
C LYS A 183 -22.89 -35.76 23.08
N HIS A 184 -22.95 -34.62 22.39
CA HIS A 184 -24.01 -33.65 22.58
C HIS A 184 -24.53 -33.14 21.25
N HIS A 185 -25.80 -32.74 21.20
CA HIS A 185 -26.40 -32.11 20.03
C HIS A 185 -26.55 -30.61 20.25
N CYS A 186 -26.29 -29.83 19.20
CA CYS A 186 -26.67 -28.43 19.20
C CYS A 186 -28.18 -28.27 18.99
N ARG A 187 -28.85 -27.52 19.86
CA ARG A 187 -30.29 -27.25 19.77
C ARG A 187 -30.72 -26.41 18.55
N LEU A 188 -29.77 -25.73 17.90
CA LEU A 188 -30.04 -24.80 16.80
C LEU A 188 -29.75 -25.37 15.42
N CYS A 189 -28.81 -26.32 15.29
CA CYS A 189 -28.47 -26.94 14.00
C CYS A 189 -28.54 -28.48 14.00
N GLY A 190 -28.67 -29.11 15.16
CA GLY A 190 -28.68 -30.57 15.31
C GLY A 190 -27.31 -31.24 15.16
N ASP A 191 -26.21 -30.49 14.96
CA ASP A 191 -24.88 -31.05 14.83
C ASP A 191 -24.39 -31.71 16.12
N LEU A 192 -23.60 -32.77 15.94
CA LEU A 192 -23.00 -33.52 17.03
C LEU A 192 -21.67 -32.88 17.46
N VAL A 193 -21.58 -32.47 18.72
CA VAL A 193 -20.49 -31.66 19.26
C VAL A 193 -20.01 -32.20 20.60
N CYS A 194 -18.72 -32.00 20.90
CA CYS A 194 -18.19 -32.32 22.22
C CYS A 194 -18.38 -31.16 23.20
N ASP A 195 -18.27 -31.51 24.48
CA ASP A 195 -18.15 -30.57 25.59
C ASP A 195 -16.95 -31.02 26.42
N ASP A 196 -15.91 -30.21 26.45
CA ASP A 196 -14.64 -30.53 27.11
C ASP A 196 -14.23 -29.37 28.01
N PRO A 197 -14.97 -29.12 29.12
CA PRO A 197 -14.78 -27.94 29.96
C PRO A 197 -13.41 -27.89 30.64
N ASN A 198 -12.76 -29.06 30.81
CA ASN A 198 -11.48 -29.20 31.51
C ASN A 198 -10.30 -29.49 30.58
N GLY A 199 -10.53 -29.78 29.30
CA GLY A 199 -9.46 -30.07 28.32
C GLY A 199 -9.14 -28.90 27.38
N TYR A 200 -8.47 -29.20 26.26
CA TYR A 200 -8.08 -28.20 25.25
C TYR A 200 -9.20 -27.86 24.26
N ARG A 201 -10.35 -28.55 24.30
CA ARG A 201 -11.46 -28.42 23.33
C ARG A 201 -12.69 -27.67 23.88
N LYS A 202 -12.49 -26.77 24.85
CA LYS A 202 -13.51 -26.02 25.62
C LYS A 202 -14.56 -25.28 24.81
N TYR A 203 -14.36 -25.08 23.51
CA TYR A 203 -15.12 -24.14 22.70
C TYR A 203 -15.88 -24.77 21.53
N CYS A 204 -16.09 -26.09 21.47
CA CYS A 204 -16.94 -26.67 20.42
C CYS A 204 -18.43 -26.43 20.67
N SER A 205 -18.84 -26.43 21.94
CA SER A 205 -20.19 -26.10 22.35
C SER A 205 -20.20 -25.33 23.65
N ILE A 206 -21.34 -24.73 23.96
CA ILE A 206 -21.58 -24.01 25.20
C ILE A 206 -22.98 -24.40 25.72
N TYR A 207 -23.09 -24.54 27.03
CA TYR A 207 -24.37 -24.74 27.72
C TYR A 207 -24.64 -23.51 28.59
N LEU A 208 -25.68 -22.75 28.23
CA LEU A 208 -25.97 -21.45 28.83
C LEU A 208 -27.47 -21.19 28.95
N PRO A 209 -27.89 -20.30 29.88
CA PRO A 209 -29.24 -19.76 29.91
C PRO A 209 -29.61 -19.08 28.59
N ILE A 210 -30.86 -19.24 28.15
CA ILE A 210 -31.37 -18.60 26.92
C ILE A 210 -31.28 -17.07 27.03
N ILE A 211 -31.57 -16.51 28.21
CA ILE A 211 -31.58 -15.06 28.43
C ILE A 211 -30.26 -14.39 28.06
N SER A 212 -29.13 -15.07 28.32
CA SER A 212 -27.79 -14.55 28.03
C SER A 212 -27.55 -14.26 26.54
N LEU A 213 -28.32 -14.89 25.63
CA LEU A 213 -28.29 -14.57 24.21
C LEU A 213 -29.38 -13.57 23.80
N ILE A 214 -30.55 -13.59 24.45
CA ILE A 214 -31.62 -12.60 24.21
C ILE A 214 -31.11 -11.19 24.50
N ASP A 215 -30.42 -11.00 25.64
CA ASP A 215 -29.82 -9.71 26.03
C ASP A 215 -28.83 -9.16 25.00
N ARG A 216 -28.20 -10.06 24.24
CA ARG A 216 -27.26 -9.71 23.17
C ARG A 216 -27.96 -9.54 21.83
N LEU A 217 -29.19 -10.00 21.66
CA LEU A 217 -29.92 -10.01 20.40
C LEU A 217 -31.27 -9.28 20.54
N PRO A 218 -31.29 -7.98 20.93
CA PRO A 218 -32.52 -7.27 21.24
C PRO A 218 -33.44 -7.06 20.02
N ASN A 219 -32.89 -7.11 18.81
CA ASN A 219 -33.61 -6.79 17.57
C ASN A 219 -34.36 -7.99 16.95
N LEU A 220 -34.33 -9.16 17.59
CA LEU A 220 -35.12 -10.31 17.14
C LEU A 220 -36.55 -10.24 17.69
N ASN A 221 -37.52 -10.75 16.92
CA ASN A 221 -38.94 -10.67 17.28
C ASN A 221 -39.34 -11.81 18.25
N TYR A 222 -39.21 -11.55 19.56
CA TYR A 222 -39.60 -12.49 20.60
C TYR A 222 -41.08 -12.31 20.98
N ASP A 223 -41.84 -13.41 21.02
CA ASP A 223 -43.26 -13.37 21.40
C ASP A 223 -43.43 -13.24 22.92
N LYS A 224 -42.53 -13.89 23.67
CA LYS A 224 -42.47 -13.89 25.14
C LYS A 224 -41.01 -13.97 25.57
N ILE A 225 -40.62 -13.19 26.58
CA ILE A 225 -39.32 -13.34 27.21
C ILE A 225 -39.40 -14.55 28.16
N PRO A 226 -38.65 -15.63 27.91
CA PRO A 226 -38.67 -16.82 28.77
C PRO A 226 -38.00 -16.52 30.13
N ASN A 227 -38.40 -17.27 31.15
CA ASN A 227 -37.79 -17.19 32.48
C ASN A 227 -36.31 -17.63 32.44
N ASP A 228 -35.48 -17.07 33.33
CA ASP A 228 -34.02 -17.30 33.42
C ASP A 228 -33.59 -18.76 33.61
N THR A 229 -34.53 -19.66 33.90
CA THR A 229 -34.27 -21.07 34.20
C THR A 229 -34.01 -21.92 32.97
N ILE A 230 -34.40 -21.48 31.76
CA ILE A 230 -34.25 -22.30 30.55
C ILE A 230 -32.81 -22.24 30.04
N LYS A 231 -32.10 -23.36 30.14
CA LYS A 231 -30.74 -23.53 29.61
C LYS A 231 -30.74 -24.42 28.38
N PHE A 232 -29.89 -24.11 27.42
CA PHE A 232 -29.75 -24.91 26.20
C PHE A 232 -28.30 -25.03 25.75
N ARG A 233 -28.04 -26.02 24.89
CA ARG A 233 -26.71 -26.24 24.30
C ARG A 233 -26.64 -25.70 22.87
N CYS A 234 -25.64 -24.87 22.62
CA CYS A 234 -25.36 -24.28 21.32
C CYS A 234 -23.94 -24.63 20.87
N CYS A 235 -23.74 -25.00 19.60
CA CYS A 235 -22.39 -25.14 19.06
C CYS A 235 -21.77 -23.76 18.82
N ILE A 236 -20.45 -23.70 18.74
CA ILE A 236 -19.74 -22.43 18.52
C ILE A 236 -20.11 -21.77 17.20
N ASN A 237 -20.37 -22.56 16.15
CA ASN A 237 -20.75 -22.05 14.84
C ASN A 237 -22.11 -21.34 14.89
N CYS A 238 -23.10 -21.92 15.59
CA CYS A 238 -24.40 -21.29 15.78
C CYS A 238 -24.31 -20.07 16.72
N LYS A 239 -23.51 -20.14 17.80
CA LYS A 239 -23.27 -18.98 18.67
C LYS A 239 -22.69 -17.82 17.88
N ASN A 240 -21.65 -18.07 17.09
CA ASN A 240 -20.98 -17.06 16.27
C ASN A 240 -21.90 -16.56 15.15
N GLY A 241 -22.76 -17.42 14.60
CA GLY A 241 -23.75 -17.05 13.59
C GLY A 241 -24.86 -16.15 14.15
N LEU A 242 -25.33 -16.40 15.37
CA LEU A 242 -26.28 -15.53 16.06
C LEU A 242 -25.66 -14.17 16.35
N LEU A 243 -24.46 -14.16 16.93
CA LEU A 243 -23.75 -12.94 17.33
C LEU A 243 -22.94 -12.31 16.18
N PHE A 244 -23.27 -12.62 14.93
CA PHE A 244 -22.47 -12.18 13.78
C PHE A 244 -22.42 -10.65 13.66
N GLU A 245 -23.57 -9.96 13.77
CA GLU A 245 -23.63 -8.50 13.67
C GLU A 245 -22.90 -7.81 14.83
N LEU A 246 -23.05 -8.32 16.06
CA LEU A 246 -22.31 -7.80 17.21
C LEU A 246 -20.82 -8.01 17.03
N ARG A 247 -20.40 -9.17 16.51
CA ARG A 247 -19.00 -9.43 16.20
C ARG A 247 -18.47 -8.55 15.08
N LYS A 248 -19.30 -8.17 14.11
CA LYS A 248 -18.95 -7.22 13.05
C LYS A 248 -18.78 -5.81 13.59
N GLN A 249 -19.57 -5.43 14.61
CA GLN A 249 -19.44 -4.16 15.33
C GLN A 249 -18.28 -4.16 16.33
N GLU A 250 -17.98 -5.32 16.95
CA GLU A 250 -16.87 -5.54 17.87
C GLU A 250 -15.54 -5.79 17.15
N GLN A 251 -15.56 -6.18 15.87
CA GLN A 251 -14.37 -6.02 15.04
C GLN A 251 -14.15 -4.52 14.95
N PRO A 252 -13.05 -3.98 15.52
CA PRO A 252 -12.76 -2.57 15.31
C PRO A 252 -12.78 -2.37 13.80
N GLU A 253 -13.56 -1.39 13.32
CA GLU A 253 -13.37 -0.89 11.96
C GLU A 253 -11.86 -0.82 11.77
N ASN A 254 -11.33 -1.52 10.76
CA ASN A 254 -9.89 -1.56 10.59
C ASN A 254 -9.45 -0.10 10.43
N GLU A 255 -8.83 0.45 11.48
CA GLU A 255 -8.58 1.89 11.61
C GLU A 255 -7.69 2.34 10.43
N ILE A 256 -6.85 1.44 9.90
CA ILE A 256 -6.09 1.67 8.67
C ILE A 256 -7.02 1.92 7.48
N ILE A 257 -8.05 1.09 7.29
CA ILE A 257 -9.03 1.22 6.20
C ILE A 257 -9.85 2.50 6.36
N LYS A 258 -10.33 2.79 7.57
CA LYS A 258 -11.11 4.00 7.86
C LYS A 258 -10.32 5.27 7.56
N THR A 259 -9.10 5.38 8.09
CA THR A 259 -8.24 6.54 7.85
C THR A 259 -7.83 6.63 6.38
N TYR A 260 -7.62 5.49 5.70
CA TYR A 260 -7.35 5.45 4.26
C TYR A 260 -8.53 5.95 3.42
N LEU A 261 -9.76 5.55 3.72
CA LEU A 261 -10.95 6.01 2.98
C LEU A 261 -11.15 7.53 3.09
N ASN A 262 -10.91 8.11 4.27
CA ASN A 262 -10.94 9.55 4.47
C ASN A 262 -9.88 10.28 3.64
N LEU A 263 -8.67 9.71 3.53
CA LEU A 263 -7.60 10.24 2.68
C LEU A 263 -8.00 10.18 1.20
N ILE A 264 -8.62 9.10 0.73
CA ILE A 264 -9.05 8.95 -0.67
C ILE A 264 -10.13 9.96 -1.04
N ASP A 265 -11.11 10.21 -0.15
CA ASP A 265 -12.14 11.22 -0.39
C ASP A 265 -11.53 12.62 -0.58
N GLN A 266 -10.65 13.04 0.34
CA GLN A 266 -9.98 14.34 0.23
C GLN A 266 -9.05 14.44 -0.99
N ARG A 267 -8.36 13.35 -1.35
CA ARG A 267 -7.55 13.26 -2.57
C ARG A 267 -8.38 13.58 -3.81
N TYR A 268 -9.56 12.98 -3.93
CA TYR A 268 -10.47 13.21 -5.06
C TYR A 268 -10.90 14.68 -5.13
N GLN A 269 -11.23 15.31 -3.99
CA GLN A 269 -11.59 16.74 -3.96
C GLN A 269 -10.44 17.62 -4.45
N ILE A 270 -9.20 17.33 -4.07
CA ILE A 270 -8.01 18.08 -4.53
C ILE A 270 -7.82 17.93 -6.03
N GLU A 271 -7.89 16.71 -6.57
CA GLU A 271 -7.72 16.45 -8.01
C GLU A 271 -8.76 17.24 -8.85
N VAL A 272 -10.03 17.20 -8.44
CA VAL A 272 -11.12 17.95 -9.09
C VAL A 272 -10.91 19.47 -8.99
N MET A 273 -10.50 19.98 -7.81
CA MET A 273 -10.31 21.42 -7.61
C MET A 273 -9.06 21.96 -8.32
N LEU A 274 -8.00 21.16 -8.42
CA LEU A 274 -6.77 21.57 -9.11
C LEU A 274 -7.02 21.77 -10.61
N GLU A 275 -7.79 20.90 -11.23
CA GLU A 275 -8.19 21.07 -12.63
C GLU A 275 -8.99 22.38 -12.82
N LYS A 276 -9.92 22.68 -11.90
CA LYS A 276 -10.70 23.92 -11.96
C LYS A 276 -9.84 25.16 -11.69
N TYR A 277 -8.89 25.09 -10.77
CA TYR A 277 -8.00 26.21 -10.45
C TYR A 277 -7.10 26.60 -11.63
N SER A 278 -6.73 25.65 -12.49
CA SER A 278 -6.01 25.96 -13.74
C SER A 278 -6.81 26.86 -14.71
N LYS A 279 -8.13 26.97 -14.53
CA LYS A 279 -9.06 27.72 -15.38
C LYS A 279 -9.68 28.94 -14.68
N ASP A 280 -9.79 28.92 -13.35
CA ASP A 280 -10.40 29.98 -12.54
C ASP A 280 -9.60 30.24 -11.24
N GLU A 281 -8.93 31.39 -11.19
CA GLU A 281 -8.09 31.83 -10.08
C GLU A 281 -8.86 31.91 -8.75
N LYS A 282 -10.17 32.21 -8.77
CA LYS A 282 -10.99 32.40 -7.55
C LYS A 282 -11.11 31.13 -6.71
N ILE A 283 -10.80 29.97 -7.28
CA ILE A 283 -10.87 28.66 -6.61
C ILE A 283 -9.62 28.40 -5.75
N GLY A 284 -8.53 29.16 -5.94
CA GLY A 284 -7.23 28.92 -5.29
C GLY A 284 -7.30 28.88 -3.76
N HIS A 285 -8.11 29.73 -3.13
CA HIS A 285 -8.25 29.72 -1.67
C HIS A 285 -8.97 28.46 -1.15
N LYS A 286 -9.98 27.96 -1.89
CA LYS A 286 -10.68 26.72 -1.54
C LYS A 286 -9.79 25.50 -1.71
N LEU A 287 -9.04 25.44 -2.82
CA LEU A 287 -8.06 24.38 -3.06
C LEU A 287 -6.97 24.34 -1.97
N MET A 288 -6.46 25.51 -1.55
CA MET A 288 -5.50 25.60 -0.44
C MET A 288 -6.07 25.04 0.87
N ASN A 289 -7.35 25.25 1.15
CA ASN A 289 -7.97 24.67 2.35
C ASN A 289 -8.03 23.14 2.27
N HIS A 290 -8.42 22.57 1.13
CA HIS A 290 -8.38 21.11 0.94
C HIS A 290 -6.96 20.53 1.04
N LEU A 291 -5.95 21.22 0.50
CA LEU A 291 -4.54 20.81 0.64
C LEU A 291 -4.08 20.80 2.10
N LYS A 292 -4.48 21.82 2.89
CA LYS A 292 -4.18 21.88 4.34
C LYS A 292 -4.91 20.79 5.14
N ASP A 293 -6.16 20.50 4.79
CA ASP A 293 -6.92 19.45 5.47
C ASP A 293 -6.36 18.06 5.14
N PHE A 294 -5.93 17.84 3.88
CA PHE A 294 -5.21 16.64 3.49
C PHE A 294 -3.87 16.51 4.21
N GLU A 295 -3.09 17.60 4.35
CA GLU A 295 -1.85 17.62 5.14
C GLU A 295 -2.09 17.20 6.60
N LYS A 296 -3.14 17.73 7.26
CA LYS A 296 -3.51 17.29 8.61
C LYS A 296 -3.84 15.80 8.66
N LEU A 297 -4.56 15.26 7.69
CA LEU A 297 -4.87 13.84 7.62
C LEU A 297 -3.62 12.97 7.46
N VAL A 298 -2.65 13.41 6.64
CA VAL A 298 -1.35 12.73 6.47
C VAL A 298 -0.55 12.74 7.78
N ILE A 299 -0.51 13.88 8.49
CA ILE A 299 0.15 14.00 9.80
C ILE A 299 -0.52 13.10 10.83
N ASN A 300 -1.85 13.10 10.88
CA ASN A 300 -2.61 12.24 11.79
C ASN A 300 -2.35 10.75 11.50
N PHE A 301 -2.34 10.35 10.22
CA PHE A 301 -1.97 8.99 9.82
C PHE A 301 -0.56 8.62 10.27
N ARG A 302 0.41 9.53 10.10
CA ARG A 302 1.78 9.33 10.60
C ARG A 302 1.78 9.13 12.12
N ASN A 303 1.20 10.05 12.87
CA ASN A 303 1.22 10.02 14.34
C ASN A 303 0.50 8.79 14.91
N GLN A 304 -0.53 8.31 14.21
CA GLN A 304 -1.29 7.13 14.62
C GLN A 304 -0.52 5.84 14.38
N PHE A 305 0.15 5.71 13.23
CA PHE A 305 0.72 4.43 12.80
C PHE A 305 2.25 4.37 12.87
N PHE A 306 2.93 5.49 13.09
CA PHE A 306 4.39 5.56 13.13
C PHE A 306 4.89 6.21 14.43
N THR A 307 6.01 5.70 14.92
CA THR A 307 6.84 6.37 15.92
C THR A 307 7.59 7.56 15.30
N ASN A 308 8.22 8.39 16.13
CA ASN A 308 9.05 9.51 15.66
C ASN A 308 10.14 9.06 14.67
N ASP A 309 10.67 7.85 14.86
CA ASP A 309 11.68 7.21 13.99
C ASP A 309 11.09 6.51 12.76
N LEU A 310 9.84 6.77 12.40
CA LEU A 310 9.12 6.15 11.26
C LEU A 310 9.06 4.61 11.31
N ARG A 311 9.13 4.02 12.51
CA ARG A 311 8.80 2.61 12.72
C ARG A 311 7.31 2.47 12.95
N VAL A 312 6.69 1.48 12.32
CA VAL A 312 5.25 1.25 12.45
C VAL A 312 4.93 0.75 13.87
N VAL A 313 3.96 1.39 14.52
CA VAL A 313 3.54 1.09 15.90
C VAL A 313 2.76 -0.23 15.97
N GLN A 314 2.01 -0.56 14.91
CA GLN A 314 1.21 -1.79 14.80
C GLN A 314 1.77 -2.72 13.71
N ILE A 315 2.21 -3.92 14.09
CA ILE A 315 2.96 -4.84 13.19
C ILE A 315 2.05 -5.51 12.14
N GLU A 316 0.73 -5.54 12.36
CA GLU A 316 -0.20 -6.11 11.39
C GLU A 316 -0.23 -5.27 10.10
N ASN A 317 0.33 -5.83 9.02
CA ASN A 317 0.40 -5.23 7.69
C ASN A 317 1.31 -3.98 7.58
N GLU A 318 2.49 -4.01 8.17
CA GLU A 318 3.52 -2.96 8.08
C GLU A 318 3.74 -2.42 6.65
N GLN A 319 3.82 -3.32 5.65
CA GLN A 319 4.03 -2.93 4.26
C GLN A 319 2.86 -2.11 3.70
N LEU A 320 1.62 -2.45 4.07
CA LEU A 320 0.44 -1.71 3.65
C LEU A 320 0.46 -0.28 4.20
N ILE A 321 0.76 -0.13 5.50
CA ILE A 321 0.83 1.18 6.17
C ILE A 321 1.92 2.05 5.53
N LYS A 322 3.11 1.48 5.27
CA LYS A 322 4.20 2.19 4.57
C LYS A 322 3.80 2.62 3.16
N ASN A 323 3.17 1.73 2.39
CA ASN A 323 2.73 2.03 1.03
C ASN A 323 1.65 3.13 1.01
N ILE A 324 0.70 3.09 1.94
CA ILE A 324 -0.32 4.14 2.09
C ILE A 324 0.36 5.48 2.39
N TYR A 325 1.23 5.53 3.40
CA TYR A 325 1.91 6.76 3.80
C TYR A 325 2.78 7.36 2.70
N GLN A 326 3.56 6.53 1.99
CA GLN A 326 4.37 6.97 0.87
C GLN A 326 3.52 7.55 -0.26
N SER A 327 2.44 6.85 -0.63
CA SER A 327 1.53 7.29 -1.70
C SER A 327 0.88 8.64 -1.38
N ILE A 328 0.35 8.83 -0.17
CA ILE A 328 -0.32 10.08 0.22
C ILE A 328 0.68 11.23 0.43
N ALA A 329 1.87 10.97 0.95
CA ALA A 329 2.91 11.99 1.12
C ALA A 329 3.42 12.50 -0.23
N MET A 330 3.66 11.59 -1.19
CA MET A 330 4.03 11.95 -2.56
C MET A 330 2.91 12.77 -3.22
N PHE A 331 1.65 12.35 -3.08
CA PHE A 331 0.52 13.09 -3.62
C PHE A 331 0.45 14.52 -3.06
N LEU A 332 0.61 14.72 -1.75
CA LEU A 332 0.59 16.06 -1.15
C LEU A 332 1.72 16.93 -1.70
N GLN A 333 2.94 16.41 -1.76
CA GLN A 333 4.10 17.13 -2.30
C GLN A 333 3.88 17.56 -3.75
N ASP A 334 3.45 16.64 -4.61
CA ASP A 334 3.22 16.91 -6.02
C ASP A 334 2.15 17.99 -6.23
N ASN A 335 1.05 17.95 -5.48
CA ASN A 335 -0.04 18.90 -5.66
C ASN A 335 0.24 20.26 -5.01
N LEU A 336 1.09 20.34 -3.97
CA LEU A 336 1.60 21.62 -3.46
C LEU A 336 2.51 22.31 -4.49
N ILE A 337 3.32 21.55 -5.24
CA ILE A 337 4.14 22.10 -6.33
C ILE A 337 3.25 22.64 -7.44
N LYS A 338 2.29 21.83 -7.93
CA LYS A 338 1.34 22.26 -8.97
C LYS A 338 0.55 23.49 -8.57
N TYR A 339 0.10 23.56 -7.31
CA TYR A 339 -0.57 24.75 -6.78
C TYR A 339 0.31 26.00 -6.89
N LYS A 340 1.59 25.91 -6.48
CA LYS A 340 2.54 27.03 -6.55
C LYS A 340 2.82 27.45 -7.99
N GLU A 341 2.97 26.50 -8.90
CA GLU A 341 3.18 26.78 -10.33
C GLU A 341 1.98 27.52 -10.92
N ILE A 342 0.76 27.04 -10.70
CA ILE A 342 -0.46 27.69 -11.19
C ILE A 342 -0.65 29.07 -10.52
N SER A 343 -0.34 29.19 -9.23
CA SER A 343 -0.40 30.47 -8.53
C SER A 343 0.58 31.49 -9.09
N ALA A 344 1.78 31.07 -9.51
CA ALA A 344 2.76 31.96 -10.12
C ALA A 344 2.34 32.47 -11.50
N ILE A 345 1.49 31.73 -12.22
CA ILE A 345 0.93 32.15 -13.53
C ILE A 345 -0.14 33.25 -13.34
N HIS A 346 -0.90 33.18 -12.26
CA HIS A 346 -1.99 34.13 -11.98
C HIS A 346 -1.52 35.44 -11.35
N VAL A 347 -0.29 35.51 -10.82
CA VAL A 347 0.29 36.76 -10.31
C VAL A 347 0.93 37.54 -11.48
N PRO A 348 0.50 38.78 -11.79
CA PRO A 348 1.15 39.61 -12.80
C PRO A 348 2.60 39.92 -12.38
N PRO A 349 3.55 40.09 -13.34
CA PRO A 349 4.89 40.55 -12.99
C PRO A 349 4.79 41.95 -12.37
N GLU A 350 5.28 42.11 -11.14
CA GLU A 350 5.42 43.43 -10.53
C GLU A 350 6.34 44.31 -11.39
N PRO A 351 6.03 45.62 -11.55
CA PRO A 351 6.91 46.53 -12.25
C PRO A 351 8.24 46.63 -11.51
N GLN A 352 9.33 46.33 -12.22
CA GLN A 352 10.70 46.46 -11.70
C GLN A 352 10.94 47.92 -11.31
N LYS A 353 11.00 48.20 -10.02
CA LYS A 353 11.62 49.42 -9.50
C LYS A 353 13.11 49.15 -9.32
N GLU A 354 13.91 49.92 -10.04
CA GLU A 354 15.33 50.08 -9.75
C GLU A 354 15.48 50.65 -8.32
N GLU A 355 16.04 49.87 -7.40
CA GLU A 355 16.52 50.41 -6.13
C GLU A 355 17.95 49.95 -5.84
N ILE A 356 18.72 50.93 -5.39
CA ILE A 356 20.15 50.98 -5.19
C ILE A 356 20.54 50.17 -3.94
N LYS A 357 21.63 49.40 -4.02
CA LYS A 357 22.18 48.60 -2.91
C LYS A 357 22.53 49.49 -1.69
N PRO A 358 22.23 49.00 -0.48
CA PRO A 358 23.31 48.54 0.39
C PRO A 358 23.06 47.12 0.96
N GLU A 359 24.12 46.53 1.53
CA GLU A 359 24.24 45.11 1.91
C GLU A 359 23.06 44.51 2.70
N PRO A 360 22.68 43.24 2.46
CA PRO A 360 21.46 42.66 3.01
C PRO A 360 21.68 42.08 4.41
N SER A 361 21.09 42.72 5.42
CA SER A 361 20.62 42.01 6.62
C SER A 361 19.39 41.18 6.23
N LEU A 362 19.46 39.85 6.38
CA LEU A 362 18.33 38.96 6.14
C LEU A 362 17.07 39.42 6.90
N THR A 363 15.91 39.41 6.24
CA THR A 363 14.63 39.71 6.91
C THR A 363 14.23 38.59 7.86
N LYS A 364 13.47 38.88 8.93
CA LYS A 364 13.00 37.86 9.91
C LYS A 364 12.26 36.68 9.25
N LYS A 365 11.56 36.93 8.15
CA LYS A 365 10.87 35.90 7.36
C LYS A 365 11.87 34.98 6.64
N GLN A 366 12.88 35.55 5.99
CA GLN A 366 13.95 34.79 5.33
C GLN A 366 14.78 33.99 6.33
N VAL A 367 15.08 34.56 7.51
CA VAL A 367 15.76 33.83 8.59
C VAL A 367 14.94 32.60 9.02
N ARG A 368 13.62 32.75 9.17
CA ARG A 368 12.73 31.63 9.51
C ARG A 368 12.70 30.55 8.42
N GLU A 369 12.55 30.94 7.16
CA GLU A 369 12.53 30.01 6.03
C GLU A 369 13.86 29.26 5.88
N LEU A 370 15.00 29.95 6.07
CA LEU A 370 16.33 29.34 6.04
C LEU A 370 16.54 28.37 7.21
N ARG A 371 16.00 28.66 8.41
CA ARG A 371 16.04 27.73 9.55
C ARG A 371 15.17 26.50 9.34
N GLU A 372 13.98 26.66 8.77
CA GLU A 372 13.10 25.52 8.43
C GLU A 372 13.78 24.63 7.38
N GLN A 373 14.43 25.21 6.36
CA GLN A 373 15.23 24.46 5.38
C GLN A 373 16.43 23.75 6.03
N LEU A 374 17.14 24.43 6.93
CA LEU A 374 18.27 23.85 7.66
C LEU A 374 17.83 22.69 8.55
N MET A 375 16.67 22.77 9.19
CA MET A 375 16.10 21.69 10.00
C MET A 375 15.81 20.45 9.16
N VAL A 376 15.16 20.62 7.99
CA VAL A 376 14.84 19.52 7.07
C VAL A 376 16.11 18.84 6.54
N LEU A 377 17.12 19.61 6.15
CA LEU A 377 18.37 19.05 5.62
C LEU A 377 19.17 18.31 6.71
N ASN A 378 19.17 18.80 7.95
CA ASN A 378 19.76 18.09 9.08
C ASN A 378 19.04 16.76 9.38
N GLU A 379 17.70 16.74 9.27
CA GLU A 379 16.93 15.50 9.40
C GLU A 379 17.26 14.50 8.27
N GLN A 380 17.38 14.98 7.02
CA GLN A 380 17.79 14.16 5.88
C GLN A 380 19.21 13.60 6.05
N LYS A 381 20.15 14.41 6.55
CA LYS A 381 21.52 13.98 6.86
C LYS A 381 21.51 12.86 7.89
N PHE A 382 20.75 13.01 8.98
CA PHE A 382 20.63 11.99 10.02
C PHE A 382 20.08 10.65 9.48
N LEU A 383 19.09 10.70 8.59
CA LEU A 383 18.55 9.51 7.93
C LEU A 383 19.59 8.79 7.08
N ILE A 384 20.36 9.53 6.27
CA ILE A 384 21.43 8.96 5.44
C ILE A 384 22.53 8.37 6.32
N GLU A 385 22.92 9.03 7.41
CA GLU A 385 23.91 8.50 8.36
C GLU A 385 23.47 7.17 9.00
N ASN A 386 22.19 7.03 9.32
CA ASN A 386 21.66 5.76 9.83
C ASN A 386 21.61 4.69 8.76
N MET A 387 21.24 5.02 7.52
CA MET A 387 21.31 4.10 6.38
C MET A 387 22.74 3.62 6.12
N ILE A 388 23.73 4.51 6.19
CA ILE A 388 25.16 4.16 6.08
C ILE A 388 25.56 3.17 7.18
N LYS A 389 25.16 3.41 8.44
CA LYS A 389 25.43 2.49 9.57
C LYS A 389 24.81 1.11 9.33
N ASP A 390 23.57 1.06 8.89
CA ASP A 390 22.85 -0.20 8.65
C ASP A 390 23.41 -0.97 7.43
N PHE A 391 23.82 -0.25 6.38
CA PHE A 391 24.41 -0.83 5.18
C PHE A 391 25.84 -1.34 5.43
N THR A 392 26.59 -0.63 6.28
CA THR A 392 27.90 -1.08 6.77
C THR A 392 27.76 -2.36 7.60
N LYS A 393 26.78 -2.42 8.53
CA LYS A 393 26.49 -3.63 9.32
C LYS A 393 26.07 -4.81 8.45
N SER A 394 25.27 -4.57 7.40
CA SER A 394 24.80 -5.59 6.45
C SER A 394 25.79 -5.90 5.33
N ARG A 395 27.02 -5.34 5.36
CA ARG A 395 28.10 -5.57 4.40
C ARG A 395 27.71 -5.29 2.94
N ARG A 396 26.81 -4.34 2.73
CA ARG A 396 26.34 -3.87 1.42
C ARG A 396 27.22 -2.72 0.92
N PHE A 397 28.44 -3.05 0.51
CA PHE A 397 29.48 -2.06 0.21
C PHE A 397 29.29 -1.31 -1.12
N ASP A 398 28.57 -1.91 -2.08
CA ASP A 398 28.37 -1.30 -3.40
C ASP A 398 27.47 -0.05 -3.34
N GLU A 399 26.47 -0.05 -2.44
CA GLU A 399 25.52 1.05 -2.23
C GLU A 399 26.04 2.10 -1.22
N LEU A 400 27.11 1.76 -0.48
CA LEU A 400 27.68 2.61 0.56
C LEU A 400 28.33 3.87 -0.02
N ASN A 401 29.00 3.74 -1.17
CA ASN A 401 29.69 4.87 -1.81
C ASN A 401 28.72 5.97 -2.24
N SER A 402 27.55 5.60 -2.78
CA SER A 402 26.50 6.57 -3.15
C SER A 402 25.89 7.26 -1.94
N LEU A 403 25.70 6.54 -0.83
CA LEU A 403 25.20 7.15 0.40
C LEU A 403 26.22 8.10 1.03
N ILE A 404 27.53 7.78 0.97
CA ILE A 404 28.60 8.66 1.45
C ILE A 404 28.66 9.95 0.61
N LEU A 405 28.54 9.85 -0.71
CA LEU A 405 28.50 11.02 -1.59
C LEU A 405 27.27 11.90 -1.30
N ASN A 406 26.08 11.30 -1.17
CA ASN A 406 24.87 12.04 -0.82
C ASN A 406 24.98 12.72 0.56
N LYS A 407 25.67 12.07 1.52
CA LYS A 407 25.94 12.65 2.82
C LYS A 407 26.83 13.90 2.67
N GLN A 408 27.90 13.82 1.88
CA GLN A 408 28.79 14.95 1.63
C GLN A 408 28.05 16.12 0.95
N GLU A 409 27.22 15.85 -0.06
CA GLU A 409 26.42 16.90 -0.73
C GLU A 409 25.44 17.59 0.24
N LEU A 410 24.79 16.83 1.14
CA LEU A 410 23.95 17.40 2.19
C LEU A 410 24.78 18.21 3.19
N GLU A 411 25.97 17.76 3.56
CA GLU A 411 26.88 18.49 4.45
C GLU A 411 27.32 19.83 3.82
N ASP A 412 27.67 19.84 2.54
CA ASP A 412 28.05 21.05 1.82
C ASP A 412 26.88 22.05 1.73
N THR A 413 25.68 21.55 1.45
CA THR A 413 24.47 22.38 1.39
C THR A 413 24.08 22.95 2.77
N ILE A 414 24.22 22.13 3.83
CA ILE A 414 24.03 22.58 5.21
C ILE A 414 25.06 23.68 5.54
N ASN A 415 26.34 23.48 5.22
CA ASN A 415 27.38 24.47 5.45
C ASN A 415 27.11 25.78 4.68
N GLU A 416 26.62 25.70 3.43
CA GLU A 416 26.24 26.88 2.65
C GLU A 416 25.07 27.65 3.29
N LEU A 417 24.05 26.93 3.78
CA LEU A 417 22.91 27.54 4.47
C LEU A 417 23.29 28.12 5.84
N GLU A 418 24.19 27.45 6.57
CA GLU A 418 24.74 27.95 7.83
C GLU A 418 25.56 29.22 7.61
N ASN A 419 26.36 29.28 6.54
CA ASN A 419 27.11 30.48 6.15
C ASN A 419 26.17 31.62 5.72
N LYS A 420 25.07 31.32 5.03
CA LYS A 420 24.03 32.31 4.69
C LYS A 420 23.30 32.83 5.93
N LEU A 421 23.08 31.98 6.94
CA LEU A 421 22.43 32.36 8.19
C LEU A 421 23.37 33.17 9.12
N GLY A 422 24.68 32.94 9.07
CA GLY A 422 25.67 33.71 9.83
C GLY A 422 25.36 33.79 11.33
N GLU A 423 25.31 35.02 11.87
CA GLU A 423 24.98 35.29 13.29
C GLU A 423 23.55 34.89 13.67
N PHE A 424 22.64 34.75 12.70
CA PHE A 424 21.25 34.34 12.92
C PHE A 424 21.08 32.82 13.08
N LYS A 425 22.15 32.06 13.27
CA LYS A 425 22.09 30.61 13.53
C LYS A 425 21.59 30.27 14.94
N PHE A 426 21.90 31.10 15.95
CA PHE A 426 21.70 30.76 17.37
C PHE A 426 20.79 31.70 18.17
N ILE A 427 20.25 32.76 17.55
CA ILE A 427 19.30 33.71 18.16
C ILE A 427 17.87 33.21 18.01
#